data_AF-A0A9E2KDT5-F1
#
_entry.id   AF-A0A9E2KDT5-F1
#
_cell.length_a   1.000
_cell.length_b   1.000
_cell.length_c   1.000
_cell.angle_alpha   90.00
_cell.angle_beta   90.00
_cell.angle_gamma   90.00
#
_symmetry.space_group_name_H-M   'P 1'
#
loop_
_entity.id
_entity.type
_entity.pdbx_description
1 polymer ?
#
loop_
_entity_poly.entity_id
_entity_poly.type
_entity_poly.pdbx_seq_one_letter_code
_entity_poly.pdbx_strand_id
1 'polypeptide(L)' 'MKKLKVAFVCVHNSCRSQMAEALGKALAGDVFESYSAGTEVKPQINQDAVRIMKELYHIDMNETQYSKLLKDIPEVDIV' A
#
# COMPACT_ATOMS: atom_id res chain seq x y z
N MET A 1 -3.48 -0.87 -22.77
CA MET A 1 -2.19 -1.55 -22.44
C MET A 1 -2.30 -2.11 -21.03
N LYS A 2 -1.65 -3.23 -20.74
CA LYS A 2 -1.56 -3.77 -19.37
C LYS A 2 -0.62 -2.88 -18.56
N LYS A 3 -1.06 -2.40 -17.40
CA LYS A 3 -0.23 -1.61 -16.49
C LYS A 3 0.73 -2.54 -15.76
N LEU A 4 1.93 -2.06 -15.45
CA LEU A 4 2.87 -2.78 -14.60
C LEU A 4 2.31 -2.83 -13.18
N LYS A 5 2.57 -3.93 -12.47
CA LYS A 5 2.24 -4.09 -11.06
C LYS A 5 3.48 -3.80 -10.22
N VAL A 6 3.35 -2.86 -9.29
CA VAL A 6 4.44 -2.40 -8.42
C VAL A 6 4.09 -2.73 -6.98
N ALA A 7 4.98 -3.41 -6.24
CA ALA A 7 4.80 -3.70 -4.83
C ALA A 7 5.73 -2.88 -3.94
N PHE A 8 5.15 -2.08 -3.05
CA PHE A 8 5.90 -1.46 -1.96
C PHE A 8 6.03 -2.43 -0.77
N VAL A 9 7.24 -2.74 -0.34
CA VAL A 9 7.49 -3.75 0.70
C VAL A 9 8.09 -3.12 1.95
N CYS A 10 7.54 -3.46 3.12
CA CYS A 10 8.20 -3.19 4.41
C CYS A 10 8.10 -4.42 5.32
N VAL A 11 8.49 -4.33 6.59
CA VAL A 11 8.44 -5.50 7.49
C VAL A 11 7.01 -5.90 7.79
N HIS A 12 6.20 -5.03 8.41
CA HIS A 12 4.88 -5.40 8.97
C HIS A 12 3.66 -5.07 8.09
N ASN A 13 3.89 -4.51 6.91
CA ASN A 13 2.87 -3.92 6.05
C ASN A 13 1.86 -2.99 6.78
N SER A 14 2.34 -2.22 7.76
CA SER A 14 1.45 -1.41 8.61
C SER A 14 1.66 0.10 8.50
N CYS A 15 2.73 0.59 7.88
CA CYS A 15 3.03 2.03 7.85
C CYS A 15 3.57 2.47 6.48
N ARG A 16 4.88 2.48 6.29
CA ARG A 16 5.57 2.96 5.07
C ARG A 16 4.97 2.42 3.77
N SER A 17 4.83 1.10 3.67
CA SER A 17 4.34 0.46 2.45
C SER A 17 2.84 0.72 2.21
N GLN A 18 2.03 0.86 3.27
CA GLN A 18 0.61 1.21 3.18
C GLN A 18 0.43 2.63 2.63
N MET A 19 1.22 3.58 3.16
CA MET A 19 1.22 4.97 2.67
C MET A 19 1.67 5.03 1.22
N ALA A 20 2.70 4.27 0.84
CA ALA A 20 3.20 4.23 -0.53
C ALA A 20 2.17 3.65 -1.51
N GLU A 21 1.45 2.58 -1.16
CA GLU A 21 0.35 2.05 -1.98
C GLU A 21 -0.76 3.08 -2.18
N ALA A 22 -1.18 3.74 -1.11
CA ALA A 22 -2.24 4.75 -1.16
C ALA A 22 -1.84 5.94 -2.05
N LEU A 23 -0.63 6.46 -1.89
CA LEU A 23 -0.10 7.54 -2.73
C LEU A 23 0.12 7.08 -4.19
N GLY A 24 0.60 5.86 -4.41
CA GLY A 24 0.78 5.30 -5.75
C GLY A 24 -0.55 5.21 -6.51
N LYS A 25 -1.61 4.75 -5.84
CA LYS A 25 -2.97 4.74 -6.42
C LYS A 25 -3.48 6.15 -6.74
N ALA A 26 -3.25 7.10 -5.84
CA ALA A 26 -3.75 8.48 -5.99
C ALA A 26 -2.99 9.30 -7.03
N LEU A 27 -1.67 9.14 -7.11
CA LEU A 27 -0.78 10.00 -7.90
C LEU A 27 -0.33 9.36 -9.23
N ALA A 28 -0.34 8.03 -9.33
CA ALA A 28 0.20 7.30 -10.48
C ALA A 28 -0.71 6.14 -10.93
N GLY A 29 -1.99 6.18 -10.55
CA GLY A 29 -2.96 5.14 -10.87
C GLY A 29 -3.22 4.98 -12.37
N ASP A 30 -2.87 5.97 -13.19
CA ASP A 30 -2.88 5.92 -14.66
C ASP A 30 -1.63 5.25 -15.27
N VAL A 31 -0.52 5.16 -14.51
CA VAL A 31 0.76 4.60 -14.96
C VAL A 31 0.93 3.14 -14.55
N PHE A 32 0.68 2.79 -13.29
CA PHE A 32 0.88 1.43 -12.76
C PHE A 32 -0.16 1.03 -11.70
N GLU A 33 -0.29 -0.28 -11.48
CA GLU A 33 -1.11 -0.85 -10.41
C GLU A 33 -0.28 -0.99 -9.13
N SER A 34 -0.67 -0.27 -8.08
CA SER A 34 0.05 -0.24 -6.81
C SER A 34 -0.45 -1.32 -5.85
N TYR A 35 0.50 -2.07 -5.29
CA TYR A 35 0.30 -3.02 -4.20
C TYR A 35 1.27 -2.72 -3.07
N SER A 36 0.98 -3.25 -1.88
CA SER A 36 1.97 -3.31 -0.80
C SER A 36 1.91 -4.62 -0.06
N ALA A 37 3.05 -5.02 0.52
CA ALA A 37 3.13 -6.24 1.31
C ALA A 37 4.16 -6.12 2.45
N GLY A 38 4.18 -7.15 3.28
CA GLY A 38 5.09 -7.33 4.40
C GLY A 38 5.78 -8.69 4.37
N THR A 39 6.97 -8.78 4.95
CA THR A 39 7.57 -10.08 5.32
C THR A 39 6.89 -10.67 6.55
N GLU A 40 6.34 -9.81 7.39
CA GLU A 40 5.48 -10.07 8.53
C GLU A 40 4.25 -9.15 8.46
N VAL A 41 3.25 -9.36 9.31
CA VAL A 41 2.07 -8.49 9.37
C VAL A 41 1.77 -8.06 10.80
N LYS A 42 1.22 -6.85 10.94
CA LYS A 42 0.46 -6.48 12.12
C LYS A 42 -1.05 -6.55 11.83
N PRO A 43 -1.91 -6.83 12.81
CA PRO A 43 -3.36 -6.99 12.59
C PRO A 43 -4.04 -5.76 11.98
N GLN A 44 -3.45 -4.58 12.17
CA GLN A 44 -4.00 -3.32 11.70
C GLN A 44 -2.92 -2.43 11.09
N ILE A 45 -3.36 -1.54 10.21
CA ILE A 45 -2.56 -0.41 9.74
C ILE A 45 -2.25 0.50 10.94
N ASN A 46 -1.06 1.08 10.96
CA ASN A 46 -0.63 2.05 11.95
C ASN A 46 -1.55 3.28 11.88
N GLN A 47 -2.23 3.59 12.97
CA GLN A 47 -3.24 4.65 13.00
C GLN A 47 -2.64 6.07 12.90
N ASP A 48 -1.36 6.28 13.22
CA ASP A 48 -0.67 7.54 12.91
C ASP A 48 -0.49 7.71 11.41
N ALA A 49 -0.16 6.62 10.69
CA ALA A 49 -0.06 6.66 9.24
C ALA A 49 -1.44 6.96 8.61
N VAL A 50 -2.50 6.31 9.10
CA VAL A 50 -3.89 6.60 8.67
C VAL A 50 -4.23 8.07 8.92
N ARG A 51 -3.97 8.57 10.14
CA ARG A 51 -4.26 9.96 10.51
C ARG A 51 -3.54 10.95 9.61
N ILE A 52 -2.24 10.77 9.38
CA ILE A 52 -1.44 11.63 8.50
C ILE A 52 -1.95 11.59 7.05
N MET A 53 -2.30 10.39 6.55
CA MET A 53 -2.85 10.25 5.19
C MET A 53 -4.20 10.94 5.02
N LYS A 54 -5.08 10.90 6.04
CA LYS A 54 -6.34 11.63 6.06
C LYS A 54 -6.14 13.14 6.11
N GLU A 55 -5.26 13.61 6.99
CA GLU A 55 -5.00 15.04 7.22
C GLU A 55 -4.36 15.72 6.01
N LEU A 56 -3.37 15.09 5.39
CA LEU A 56 -2.57 15.71 4.32
C LEU A 56 -3.07 15.40 2.91
N TYR A 57 -3.64 14.21 2.69
CA TYR A 57 -3.99 13.74 1.36
C TYR A 57 -5.47 13.41 1.20
N HIS A 58 -6.27 13.50 2.26
CA HIS A 58 -7.70 13.14 2.27
C HIS A 58 -7.96 11.68 1.87
N ILE A 59 -7.03 10.78 2.23
CA ILE A 59 -7.14 9.33 1.93
C ILE A 59 -7.32 8.55 3.24
N ASP A 60 -8.43 7.81 3.37
CA ASP A 60 -8.58 6.79 4.41
C ASP A 60 -8.04 5.44 3.94
N MET A 61 -6.86 5.06 4.42
CA MET A 61 -6.27 3.75 4.08
C MET A 61 -7.07 2.57 4.64
N ASN A 62 -7.87 2.73 5.71
CA ASN A 62 -8.65 1.63 6.27
C ASN A 62 -9.82 1.20 5.38
N GLU A 63 -10.27 2.05 4.45
CA GLU A 63 -11.40 1.72 3.58
C GLU A 63 -11.01 0.75 2.46
N THR A 64 -9.75 0.80 2.02
CA THR A 64 -9.31 0.11 0.79
C THR A 64 -8.07 -0.76 0.98
N GLN A 65 -7.43 -0.71 2.16
CA GLN A 65 -6.18 -1.43 2.41
C GLN A 65 -6.20 -2.15 3.77
N TYR A 66 -5.38 -3.18 3.87
CA TYR A 66 -5.15 -3.95 5.09
C TYR A 66 -3.73 -4.54 5.05
N SER A 67 -3.20 -4.96 6.20
CA SER A 67 -1.88 -5.60 6.30
C SER A 67 -1.88 -6.97 5.62
N LYS A 68 -0.97 -7.19 4.67
CA LYS A 68 -0.89 -8.42 3.87
C LYS A 68 0.55 -8.89 3.67
N LEU A 69 0.75 -10.20 3.55
CA LEU A 69 2.06 -10.79 3.26
C LEU A 69 2.34 -10.74 1.76
N LEU A 70 3.62 -10.91 1.40
CA LEU A 70 4.05 -10.99 -0.01
C LEU A 70 3.31 -12.06 -0.83
N LYS A 71 2.97 -13.19 -0.19
CA LYS A 71 2.22 -14.28 -0.83
C LYS A 71 0.74 -13.98 -1.06
N ASP A 72 0.21 -12.93 -0.41
CA ASP A 72 -1.21 -12.57 -0.45
C ASP A 72 -1.50 -11.51 -1.53
N ILE A 73 -0.46 -11.00 -2.21
CA ILE A 73 -0.59 -10.10 -3.35
C ILE A 73 -0.32 -10.85 -4.67
N PRO A 74 -0.81 -10.34 -5.81
CA PRO A 74 -0.47 -10.91 -7.12
C PRO A 74 1.03 -10.87 -7.39
N GLU A 75 1.48 -11.67 -8.35
CA GLU A 75 2.81 -11.51 -8.92
C GLU A 75 2.99 -10.08 -9.47
N VAL A 76 4.11 -9.46 -9.11
CA VAL A 76 4.43 -8.07 -9.43
C VAL A 76 5.63 -8.00 -10.35
N ASP A 77 5.66 -6.95 -11.18
CA ASP A 77 6.72 -6.72 -12.14
C ASP A 77 7.92 -5.97 -11.50
N ILE A 78 7.66 -5.13 -10.50
CA ILE A 78 8.65 -4.27 -9.82
C ILE A 78 8.39 -4.25 -8.31
N VAL A 79 9.48 -4.21 -7.52
CA VAL A 79 9.49 -4.04 -6.06
C VAL A 79 10.30 -2.80 -5.68
#